data_AF-T1AM27-F1
#
_entry.id   AF-T1AM27-F1
#
_cell.length_a   1.000
_cell.length_b   1.000
_cell.length_c   1.000
_cell.angle_alpha   90.00
_cell.angle_beta   90.00
_cell.angle_gamma   90.00
#
_symmetry.space_group_name_H-M   'P 1'
#
loop_
_entity.id
_entity.type
_entity.pdbx_description
1 polymer ?
#
loop_
_entity_poly.entity_id
_entity_poly.type
_entity_poly.pdbx_seq_one_letter_code
_entity_poly.pdbx_strand_id
1 'polypeptide(L)'
;MADLWTDYTDFVIDGIDKGIGKKYKVSLRDLLTDPQSYASDPNIQNTIKSMGDDVNAYVDQALSKMAAQKQELDDNLTRVDSVTKQLAQSISMQAKQNRVPFIVPISVDRDDAKEEAISVDSAGSDVLALIEKIVSGSNFIADFTTQYDNSLIGNWFFSGQKNYTINVYMPDNDVISLQGSRAELLGLLDAASALISGF
;
A
#
# COMPACT_ATOMS: atom_id res chain seq x y z
N MET A 1 14.43 -15.21 6.85
CA MET A 1 14.47 -14.80 5.43
C MET A 1 13.28 -13.87 5.25
N ALA A 2 13.44 -12.75 4.55
CA ALA A 2 12.26 -11.96 4.19
C ALA A 2 11.41 -12.83 3.27
N ASP A 3 10.12 -12.95 3.56
CA ASP A 3 9.19 -13.64 2.67
C ASP A 3 9.20 -12.94 1.31
N LEU A 4 9.19 -13.72 0.22
CA LEU A 4 9.33 -13.20 -1.14
C LEU A 4 8.14 -12.33 -1.59
N TRP A 5 7.04 -12.43 -0.85
CA TRP A 5 5.80 -11.69 -1.04
C TRP A 5 4.97 -11.69 0.26
N THR A 6 3.89 -10.93 0.29
CA THR A 6 2.98 -10.85 1.45
C THR A 6 2.12 -12.10 1.67
N ASP A 7 1.66 -12.33 2.91
CA ASP A 7 0.75 -13.44 3.25
C ASP A 7 -0.54 -13.45 2.41
N TYR A 8 -1.08 -12.28 2.10
CA TYR A 8 -2.26 -12.18 1.23
C TYR A 8 -1.96 -12.60 -0.21
N THR A 9 -0.77 -12.25 -0.72
CA THR A 9 -0.31 -12.74 -2.02
C THR A 9 -0.14 -14.26 -2.01
N ASP A 10 0.36 -14.84 -0.91
CA ASP A 10 0.47 -16.30 -0.77
C ASP A 10 -0.90 -16.98 -0.87
N PHE A 11 -1.92 -16.42 -0.21
CA PHE A 11 -3.29 -16.91 -0.31
C PHE A 11 -3.85 -16.85 -1.75
N VAL A 12 -3.55 -15.78 -2.50
CA VAL A 12 -3.95 -15.67 -3.90
C VAL A 12 -3.25 -16.73 -4.76
N ILE A 13 -1.94 -16.93 -4.57
CA ILE A 13 -1.16 -17.97 -5.26
C ILE A 13 -1.80 -19.34 -5.02
N ASP A 14 -2.07 -19.72 -3.77
CA ASP A 14 -2.67 -21.00 -3.44
C ASP A 14 -4.04 -21.22 -4.10
N GLY A 15 -4.81 -20.13 -4.25
CA GLY A 15 -6.10 -20.14 -4.93
C GLY A 15 -6.02 -20.46 -6.43
N ILE A 16 -4.95 -20.05 -7.11
CA ILE A 16 -4.84 -20.12 -8.58
C ILE A 16 -3.81 -21.12 -9.08
N ASP A 17 -2.78 -21.45 -8.29
CA ASP A 17 -1.60 -22.20 -8.73
C ASP A 17 -1.98 -23.58 -9.29
N LYS A 18 -2.91 -24.29 -8.64
CA LYS A 18 -3.40 -25.58 -9.14
C LYS A 18 -4.10 -25.46 -10.51
N GLY A 19 -4.79 -24.35 -10.77
CA GLY A 19 -5.43 -24.07 -12.05
C GLY A 19 -4.40 -23.77 -13.14
N ILE A 20 -3.45 -22.90 -12.81
CA ILE A 20 -2.31 -22.52 -13.66
C ILE A 20 -1.47 -23.75 -14.02
N GLY A 21 -1.06 -24.55 -13.04
CA GLY A 21 -0.27 -25.77 -13.24
C GLY A 21 -0.96 -26.80 -14.14
N LYS A 22 -2.29 -26.91 -14.07
CA LYS A 22 -3.05 -27.77 -15.00
C LYS A 22 -3.04 -27.23 -16.43
N LYS A 23 -3.23 -25.92 -16.59
CA LYS A 23 -3.39 -25.22 -17.88
C LYS A 23 -2.06 -25.08 -18.63
N TYR A 24 -1.01 -24.67 -17.94
CA TYR A 24 0.29 -24.33 -18.53
C TYR A 24 1.39 -25.35 -18.27
N LYS A 25 1.16 -26.36 -17.41
CA LYS A 25 2.17 -27.34 -16.98
C LYS A 25 3.37 -26.72 -16.24
N VAL A 26 3.17 -25.52 -15.68
CA VAL A 26 4.13 -24.76 -14.90
C VAL A 26 3.46 -24.35 -13.60
N SER A 27 4.09 -24.57 -12.44
CA SER A 27 3.62 -23.99 -11.18
C SER A 27 3.95 -22.51 -11.18
N LEU A 28 2.95 -21.68 -10.85
CA LEU A 28 3.14 -20.26 -10.60
C LEU A 28 4.16 -20.06 -9.49
N ARG A 29 4.02 -20.80 -8.38
CA ARG A 29 4.92 -20.66 -7.23
C ARG A 29 6.36 -20.98 -7.62
N ASP A 30 6.60 -22.11 -8.29
CA ASP A 30 7.95 -22.49 -8.72
C ASP A 30 8.54 -21.45 -9.69
N LEU A 31 7.74 -20.98 -10.66
CA LEU A 31 8.14 -19.94 -11.60
C LEU A 31 8.54 -18.64 -10.89
N LEU A 32 7.81 -18.20 -9.88
CA LEU A 32 8.12 -16.96 -9.14
C LEU A 32 9.38 -17.11 -8.28
N THR A 33 9.65 -18.31 -7.75
CA THR A 33 10.82 -18.56 -6.89
C THR A 33 12.11 -18.88 -7.64
N ASP A 34 12.02 -19.52 -8.81
CA ASP A 34 13.16 -19.85 -9.67
C ASP A 34 12.81 -19.67 -11.16
N PRO A 35 12.68 -18.40 -11.63
CA PRO A 35 12.34 -18.12 -13.03
C PRO A 35 13.37 -18.69 -14.02
N GLN A 36 14.65 -18.71 -13.65
CA GLN A 36 15.75 -19.12 -14.53
C GLN A 36 15.66 -20.60 -14.95
N SER A 37 15.11 -21.45 -14.10
CA SER A 37 14.87 -22.86 -14.42
C SER A 37 13.98 -23.06 -15.66
N TYR A 38 13.18 -22.05 -16.02
CA TYR A 38 12.27 -22.06 -17.17
C TYR A 38 12.84 -21.37 -18.41
N ALA A 39 14.07 -20.83 -18.38
CA ALA A 39 14.62 -20.03 -19.47
C ALA A 39 14.83 -20.80 -20.79
N SER A 40 14.93 -22.13 -20.73
CA SER A 40 15.04 -22.98 -21.92
C SER A 40 13.70 -23.26 -22.62
N ASP A 41 12.55 -22.92 -21.99
CA ASP A 41 11.25 -23.11 -22.62
C ASP A 41 10.95 -21.93 -23.59
N PRO A 42 10.86 -22.18 -24.91
CA PRO A 42 10.65 -21.14 -25.90
C PRO A 42 9.29 -20.43 -25.78
N ASN A 43 8.32 -21.01 -25.06
CA ASN A 43 6.98 -20.47 -24.89
C ASN A 43 6.76 -19.81 -23.51
N ILE A 44 7.78 -19.78 -22.65
CA ILE A 44 7.61 -19.34 -21.27
C ILE A 44 7.14 -17.87 -21.16
N GLN A 45 7.63 -17.00 -22.04
CA GLN A 45 7.22 -15.58 -22.06
C GLN A 45 5.71 -15.42 -22.33
N ASN A 46 5.16 -16.17 -23.28
CA ASN A 46 3.72 -16.18 -23.56
C ASN A 46 2.93 -16.80 -22.40
N THR A 47 3.52 -17.79 -21.73
CA THR A 47 2.93 -18.43 -20.56
C THR A 47 2.84 -17.46 -19.37
N ILE A 48 3.91 -16.74 -19.05
CA ILE A 48 3.96 -15.71 -18.00
C ILE A 48 2.87 -14.66 -18.25
N LYS A 49 2.78 -14.15 -19.48
CA LYS A 49 1.74 -13.18 -19.84
C LYS A 49 0.33 -13.74 -19.62
N SER A 50 0.09 -14.97 -20.07
CA SER A 50 -1.23 -15.63 -19.91
C SER A 50 -1.55 -15.94 -18.44
N MET A 51 -0.54 -16.20 -17.59
CA MET A 51 -0.71 -16.29 -16.15
C MET A 51 -1.10 -14.95 -15.55
N GLY A 52 -0.52 -13.83 -16.01
CA GLY A 52 -0.94 -12.49 -15.61
C GLY A 52 -2.41 -12.20 -15.92
N ASP A 53 -2.89 -12.63 -17.09
CA ASP A 53 -4.31 -12.54 -17.45
C ASP A 53 -5.21 -13.39 -16.53
N ASP A 54 -4.76 -14.60 -16.18
CA ASP A 54 -5.50 -15.48 -15.25
C ASP A 54 -5.51 -14.93 -13.81
N VAL A 55 -4.42 -14.30 -13.35
CA VAL A 55 -4.37 -13.58 -12.06
C VAL A 55 -5.39 -12.45 -12.05
N ASN A 56 -5.41 -11.62 -13.09
CA ASN A 56 -6.39 -10.53 -13.22
C ASN A 56 -7.82 -11.08 -13.16
N ALA A 57 -8.12 -12.10 -13.97
CA ALA A 57 -9.45 -12.71 -14.04
C ALA A 57 -9.88 -13.32 -12.70
N TYR A 58 -8.99 -14.02 -12.00
CA TYR A 58 -9.26 -14.58 -10.68
C TYR A 58 -9.62 -13.48 -9.68
N VAL A 59 -8.79 -12.43 -9.61
CA VAL A 59 -9.00 -11.35 -8.66
C VAL A 59 -10.26 -10.55 -9.02
N ASP A 60 -10.54 -10.30 -10.29
CA ASP A 60 -11.78 -9.62 -10.72
C ASP A 60 -13.02 -10.43 -10.32
N GLN A 61 -12.96 -11.75 -10.49
CA GLN A 61 -14.03 -12.65 -10.06
C GLN A 61 -14.22 -12.60 -8.53
N ALA A 62 -13.13 -12.61 -7.75
CA ALA A 62 -13.21 -12.50 -6.31
C ALA A 62 -13.82 -11.14 -5.89
N LEU A 63 -13.31 -10.03 -6.44
CA LEU A 63 -13.82 -8.68 -6.20
C LEU A 63 -15.29 -8.50 -6.59
N SER A 64 -15.77 -9.21 -7.62
CA SER A 64 -17.19 -9.16 -8.02
C SER A 64 -18.15 -9.70 -6.96
N LYS A 65 -17.64 -10.53 -6.03
CA LYS A 65 -18.42 -11.15 -4.94
C LYS A 65 -18.37 -10.37 -3.62
N MET A 66 -17.59 -9.29 -3.57
CA MET A 66 -17.28 -8.53 -2.36
C MET A 66 -18.03 -7.18 -2.30
N ALA A 67 -19.30 -7.17 -2.71
CA ALA A 67 -20.07 -5.93 -2.80
C ALA A 67 -20.20 -5.20 -1.45
N ALA A 68 -20.35 -5.95 -0.35
CA ALA A 68 -20.45 -5.38 0.99
C ALA A 68 -19.11 -4.74 1.44
N GLN A 69 -17.99 -5.44 1.24
CA GLN A 69 -16.66 -4.95 1.59
C GLN A 69 -16.25 -3.74 0.74
N LYS A 70 -16.70 -3.67 -0.51
CA LYS A 70 -16.53 -2.49 -1.37
C LYS A 70 -17.30 -1.28 -0.83
N GLN A 71 -18.56 -1.46 -0.46
CA GLN A 71 -19.33 -0.37 0.15
C GLN A 71 -18.68 0.10 1.46
N GLU A 72 -18.24 -0.83 2.30
CA GLU A 72 -17.52 -0.51 3.53
C GLU A 72 -16.20 0.23 3.25
N LEU A 73 -15.48 -0.16 2.20
CA LEU A 73 -14.28 0.53 1.75
C LEU A 73 -14.61 1.97 1.34
N ASP A 74 -15.64 2.17 0.51
CA ASP A 74 -16.04 3.50 0.02
C ASP A 74 -16.45 4.44 1.17
N ASP A 75 -17.20 3.92 2.14
CA ASP A 75 -17.60 4.65 3.34
C ASP A 75 -16.38 5.04 4.19
N ASN A 76 -15.44 4.10 4.38
CA ASN A 76 -14.20 4.35 5.10
C ASN A 76 -13.30 5.36 4.38
N LEU A 77 -13.15 5.27 3.05
CA LEU A 77 -12.38 6.21 2.25
C LEU A 77 -12.96 7.62 2.32
N THR A 78 -14.28 7.75 2.23
CA THR A 78 -14.98 9.03 2.38
C THR A 78 -14.70 9.66 3.74
N ARG A 79 -14.74 8.87 4.81
CA ARG A 79 -14.40 9.33 6.17
C ARG A 79 -12.93 9.74 6.25
N VAL A 80 -12.02 8.87 5.82
CA VAL A 80 -10.57 9.09 5.88
C VAL A 80 -10.19 10.34 5.10
N ASP A 81 -10.70 10.52 3.88
CA ASP A 81 -10.46 11.71 3.07
C ASP A 81 -10.92 13.00 3.77
N SER A 82 -12.11 12.99 4.37
CA SER A 82 -12.65 14.13 5.12
C SER A 82 -11.77 14.49 6.31
N VAL A 83 -11.35 13.49 7.10
CA VAL A 83 -10.44 13.69 8.24
C VAL A 83 -9.08 14.19 7.74
N THR A 84 -8.52 13.55 6.73
CA THR A 84 -7.23 13.94 6.13
C THR A 84 -7.24 15.39 5.70
N LYS A 85 -8.26 15.85 4.98
CA LYS A 85 -8.38 17.24 4.52
C LYS A 85 -8.47 18.23 5.69
N GLN A 86 -9.23 17.91 6.73
CA GLN A 86 -9.35 18.75 7.92
C GLN A 86 -8.01 18.86 8.67
N LEU A 87 -7.33 17.73 8.87
CA LEU A 87 -6.03 17.70 9.55
C LEU A 87 -4.95 18.41 8.72
N ALA A 88 -4.87 18.15 7.41
CA ALA A 88 -3.93 18.82 6.51
C ALA A 88 -4.08 20.34 6.57
N GLN A 89 -5.32 20.85 6.55
CA GLN A 89 -5.59 22.28 6.67
C GLN A 89 -5.12 22.83 8.03
N SER A 90 -5.43 22.13 9.12
CA SER A 90 -5.01 22.54 10.47
C SER A 90 -3.48 22.54 10.61
N ILE A 91 -2.81 21.45 10.22
CA ILE A 91 -1.36 21.31 10.29
C ILE A 91 -0.68 22.40 9.46
N SER A 92 -1.11 22.61 8.20
CA SER A 92 -0.53 23.62 7.32
C SER A 92 -0.68 25.03 7.89
N MET A 93 -1.87 25.36 8.43
CA MET A 93 -2.13 26.65 9.07
C MET A 93 -1.24 26.85 10.31
N GLN A 94 -1.16 25.85 11.18
CA GLN A 94 -0.33 25.89 12.39
C GLN A 94 1.15 26.00 12.04
N ALA A 95 1.63 25.24 11.04
CA ALA A 95 3.00 25.30 10.57
C ALA A 95 3.35 26.70 10.08
N LYS A 96 2.46 27.31 9.29
CA LYS A 96 2.62 28.69 8.81
C LYS A 96 2.66 29.71 9.95
N GLN A 97 1.78 29.59 10.95
CA GLN A 97 1.75 30.49 12.11
C GLN A 97 3.02 30.38 12.95
N ASN A 98 3.49 29.17 13.19
CA ASN A 98 4.70 28.88 13.98
C ASN A 98 6.00 29.00 13.16
N ARG A 99 5.91 29.30 11.85
CA ARG A 99 7.04 29.36 10.90
C ARG A 99 7.84 28.05 10.83
N VAL A 100 7.15 26.93 10.97
CA VAL A 100 7.71 25.59 10.82
C VAL A 100 7.69 25.20 9.34
N PRO A 101 8.81 24.78 8.75
CA PRO A 101 8.86 24.27 7.40
C PRO A 101 7.93 23.07 7.21
N PHE A 102 7.09 23.12 6.18
CA PHE A 102 6.21 22.03 5.76
C PHE A 102 6.64 21.58 4.36
N ILE A 103 7.06 20.32 4.23
CA ILE A 103 7.60 19.76 2.99
C ILE A 103 6.82 18.52 2.56
N VAL A 104 6.82 18.26 1.25
CA VAL A 104 6.31 17.01 0.65
C VAL A 104 7.52 16.26 0.09
N PRO A 105 8.18 15.40 0.88
CA PRO A 105 9.37 14.70 0.42
C PRO A 105 9.01 13.53 -0.51
N ILE A 106 9.94 13.17 -1.40
CA ILE A 106 9.85 11.94 -2.20
C ILE A 106 10.15 10.72 -1.33
N SER A 107 11.12 10.84 -0.43
CA SER A 107 11.47 9.83 0.58
C SER A 107 12.16 10.49 1.77
N VAL A 108 12.06 9.85 2.94
CA VAL A 108 12.83 10.19 4.15
C VAL A 108 13.26 8.88 4.79
N ASP A 109 14.55 8.77 5.11
CA ASP A 109 15.07 7.66 5.89
C ASP A 109 14.72 7.90 7.37
N ARG A 110 13.90 7.02 7.94
CA ARG A 110 13.29 7.17 9.27
C ARG A 110 13.72 6.02 10.16
N ASP A 111 13.95 6.35 11.42
CA ASP A 111 14.24 5.36 12.45
C ASP A 111 12.97 5.19 13.29
N ASP A 112 12.09 4.29 12.83
CA ASP A 112 10.76 4.05 13.41
C ASP A 112 10.84 3.69 14.91
N ALA A 113 11.96 3.14 15.39
CA ALA A 113 12.17 2.83 16.80
C ALA A 113 12.26 4.07 17.71
N LYS A 114 12.42 5.26 17.12
CA LYS A 114 12.53 6.54 17.84
C LYS A 114 11.29 7.43 17.67
N GLU A 115 10.27 6.93 17.00
CA GLU A 115 9.08 7.72 16.63
C GLU A 115 7.87 7.27 17.45
N GLU A 116 7.03 8.23 17.85
CA GLU A 116 5.73 7.93 18.45
C GLU A 116 4.63 8.07 17.40
N ALA A 117 4.05 6.93 17.02
CA ALA A 117 2.96 6.86 16.05
C ALA A 117 1.60 7.02 16.74
N ILE A 118 0.79 7.94 16.22
CA ILE A 118 -0.55 8.26 16.71
C ILE A 118 -1.53 8.07 15.55
N SER A 119 -2.45 7.13 15.69
CA SER A 119 -3.51 6.89 14.72
C SER A 119 -4.80 7.56 15.15
N VAL A 120 -5.40 8.35 14.27
CA VAL A 120 -6.63 9.11 14.54
C VAL A 120 -7.72 8.76 13.53
N ASP A 121 -8.95 8.61 13.99
CA ASP A 121 -10.12 8.30 13.17
C ASP A 121 -11.03 9.52 12.92
N SER A 122 -10.73 10.64 13.57
CA SER A 122 -11.53 11.86 13.61
C SER A 122 -10.67 13.11 13.84
N ALA A 123 -11.19 14.27 13.44
CA ALA A 123 -10.55 15.58 13.61
C ALA A 123 -11.23 16.40 14.73
N GLY A 124 -11.44 15.79 15.91
CA GLY A 124 -12.05 16.44 17.07
C GLY A 124 -11.15 17.51 17.71
N SER A 125 -11.73 18.31 18.62
CA SER A 125 -11.02 19.42 19.30
C SER A 125 -9.72 18.98 19.97
N ASP A 126 -9.71 17.81 20.62
CA ASP A 126 -8.55 17.33 21.36
C ASP A 126 -7.42 16.89 20.41
N VAL A 127 -7.77 16.29 19.27
CA VAL A 127 -6.81 15.94 18.21
C VAL A 127 -6.21 17.22 17.61
N LEU A 128 -7.03 18.24 17.37
CA LEU A 128 -6.55 19.52 16.84
C LEU A 128 -5.64 20.24 17.84
N ALA A 129 -5.97 20.22 19.14
CA ALA A 129 -5.12 20.78 20.19
C ALA A 129 -3.78 20.02 20.33
N LEU A 130 -3.80 18.70 20.18
CA LEU A 130 -2.59 17.88 20.13
C LEU A 130 -1.72 18.25 18.93
N ILE A 131 -2.31 18.40 17.75
CA ILE A 131 -1.60 18.83 16.53
C ILE A 131 -0.95 20.19 16.73
N GLU A 132 -1.67 21.17 17.26
CA GLU A 132 -1.11 22.50 17.56
C GLU A 132 0.15 22.38 18.43
N LYS A 133 0.07 21.61 19.52
CA LYS A 133 1.20 21.39 20.42
C LYS A 133 2.39 20.71 19.73
N ILE A 134 2.14 19.68 18.93
CA ILE A 134 3.19 18.95 18.21
C ILE A 134 3.85 19.87 17.18
N VAL A 135 3.06 20.60 16.40
CA VAL A 135 3.55 21.56 15.40
C VAL A 135 4.43 22.62 16.04
N SER A 136 4.00 23.24 17.15
CA SER A 136 4.81 24.25 17.84
C SER A 136 6.15 23.72 18.36
N GLY A 137 6.26 22.42 18.64
CA GLY A 137 7.51 21.77 19.06
C GLY A 137 8.37 21.21 17.91
N SER A 138 7.92 21.37 16.66
CA SER A 138 8.55 20.77 15.49
C SER A 138 9.58 21.70 14.84
N ASN A 139 10.72 21.14 14.45
CA ASN A 139 11.72 21.74 13.58
C ASN A 139 11.28 21.75 12.12
N PHE A 140 10.60 20.69 11.66
CA PHE A 140 9.97 20.60 10.35
C PHE A 140 8.85 19.55 10.36
N ILE A 141 7.99 19.62 9.34
CA ILE A 141 6.91 18.68 9.09
C ILE A 141 7.07 18.12 7.69
N ALA A 142 6.99 16.80 7.56
CA ALA A 142 6.95 16.11 6.29
C ALA A 142 5.57 15.47 6.07
N ASP A 143 4.98 15.74 4.91
CA ASP A 143 3.70 15.20 4.48
C ASP A 143 3.90 14.00 3.56
N PHE A 144 3.44 12.84 4.01
CA PHE A 144 3.45 11.55 3.30
C PHE A 144 2.02 11.11 2.94
N THR A 145 1.06 12.04 2.90
CA THR A 145 -0.31 11.74 2.50
C THR A 145 -0.31 11.03 1.14
N THR A 146 -0.97 9.87 1.11
CA THR A 146 -1.11 9.06 -0.11
C THR A 146 -2.50 9.22 -0.69
N GLN A 147 -2.65 8.93 -1.98
CA GLN A 147 -3.94 8.92 -2.65
C GLN A 147 -4.31 7.48 -3.03
N TYR A 148 -5.49 7.04 -2.65
CA TYR A 148 -6.09 5.77 -3.05
C TYR A 148 -7.53 6.02 -3.50
N ASP A 149 -7.87 5.59 -4.71
CA ASP A 149 -9.18 5.79 -5.35
C ASP A 149 -9.79 7.19 -5.13
N ASN A 150 -9.03 8.22 -5.52
CA ASN A 150 -9.40 9.65 -5.38
C ASN A 150 -9.58 10.17 -3.94
N SER A 151 -9.28 9.35 -2.93
CA SER A 151 -9.35 9.69 -1.51
C SER A 151 -7.94 9.87 -0.93
N LEU A 152 -7.78 10.86 -0.07
CA LEU A 152 -6.50 11.14 0.60
C LEU A 152 -6.39 10.38 1.93
N ILE A 153 -5.30 9.65 2.13
CA ILE A 153 -4.97 8.95 3.37
C ILE A 153 -3.79 9.66 4.03
N GLY A 154 -4.09 10.42 5.09
CA GLY A 154 -3.15 11.33 5.75
C GLY A 154 -2.06 10.62 6.55
N ASN A 155 -0.82 11.04 6.33
CA ASN A 155 0.35 10.63 7.11
C ASN A 155 1.29 11.82 7.21
N TRP A 156 1.57 12.28 8.42
CA TRP A 156 2.49 13.39 8.66
C TRP A 156 3.53 13.03 9.70
N PHE A 157 4.77 13.35 9.39
CA PHE A 157 5.90 13.25 10.29
C PHE A 157 6.26 14.61 10.84
N PHE A 158 6.48 14.68 12.16
CA PHE A 158 6.81 15.88 12.90
C PHE A 158 8.18 15.67 13.53
N SER A 159 9.20 16.34 12.99
CA SER A 159 10.56 16.27 13.52
C SER A 159 10.75 17.32 14.60
N GLY A 160 11.31 16.97 15.75
CA GLY A 160 11.50 17.91 16.86
C GLY A 160 12.44 17.37 17.94
N GLN A 161 12.24 17.80 19.20
CA GLN A 161 12.92 17.18 20.35
C GLN A 161 12.50 15.71 20.54
N LYS A 162 11.25 15.40 20.19
CA LYS A 162 10.70 14.06 20.03
C LYS A 162 10.01 14.01 18.67
N ASN A 163 10.17 12.89 17.97
CA ASN A 163 9.56 12.69 16.66
C ASN A 163 8.19 12.04 16.82
N TYR A 164 7.22 12.54 16.05
CA TYR A 164 5.87 12.00 16.03
C TYR A 164 5.44 11.67 14.60
N THR A 165 4.57 10.68 14.48
CA THR A 165 3.81 10.44 13.25
C THR A 165 2.33 10.52 13.58
N ILE A 166 1.58 11.28 12.79
CA ILE A 166 0.12 11.25 12.87
C ILE A 166 -0.39 10.61 11.59
N ASN A 167 -1.14 9.52 11.75
CA ASN A 167 -1.74 8.75 10.66
C ASN A 167 -3.26 8.84 10.79
N VAL A 168 -3.95 9.07 9.67
CA VAL A 168 -5.41 8.88 9.64
C VAL A 168 -5.67 7.37 9.54
N TYR A 169 -6.36 6.83 10.53
CA TYR A 169 -6.65 5.42 10.62
C TYR A 169 -7.59 4.97 9.49
N MET A 170 -7.06 4.09 8.65
CA MET A 170 -7.82 3.34 7.65
C MET A 170 -7.93 1.89 8.15
N PRO A 171 -9.15 1.40 8.45
CA PRO A 171 -9.34 0.00 8.81
C PRO A 171 -8.88 -0.93 7.69
N ASP A 172 -8.36 -2.10 8.06
CA ASP A 172 -8.04 -3.16 7.11
C ASP A 172 -9.28 -3.53 6.30
N ASN A 173 -9.10 -3.72 4.99
CA ASN A 173 -10.18 -4.09 4.09
C ASN A 173 -9.68 -5.09 3.05
N ASP A 174 -10.37 -6.23 2.95
CA ASP A 174 -9.99 -7.33 2.06
C ASP A 174 -9.91 -6.91 0.58
N VAL A 175 -10.67 -5.90 0.15
CA VAL A 175 -10.61 -5.37 -1.22
C VAL A 175 -9.25 -4.74 -1.49
N ILE A 176 -8.75 -3.92 -0.55
CA ILE A 176 -7.41 -3.30 -0.66
C ILE A 176 -6.36 -4.41 -0.67
N SER A 177 -6.42 -5.34 0.27
CA SER A 177 -5.46 -6.46 0.39
C SER A 177 -5.39 -7.29 -0.89
N LEU A 178 -6.55 -7.58 -1.48
CA LEU A 178 -6.65 -8.39 -2.70
C LEU A 178 -6.17 -7.62 -3.94
N GLN A 179 -6.44 -6.32 -4.05
CA GLN A 179 -5.88 -5.47 -5.10
C GLN A 179 -4.36 -5.30 -4.96
N GLY A 180 -3.86 -5.15 -3.73
CA GLY A 180 -2.43 -5.14 -3.43
C GLY A 180 -1.76 -6.45 -3.86
N SER A 181 -2.38 -7.58 -3.55
CA SER A 181 -1.88 -8.91 -3.95
C SER A 181 -1.84 -9.08 -5.48
N ARG A 182 -2.85 -8.56 -6.19
CA ARG A 182 -2.83 -8.51 -7.66
C ARG A 182 -1.62 -7.74 -8.16
N ALA A 183 -1.39 -6.53 -7.64
CA ALA A 183 -0.29 -5.68 -8.09
C ALA A 183 1.07 -6.31 -7.79
N GLU A 184 1.25 -6.90 -6.61
CA GLU A 184 2.45 -7.62 -6.21
C GLU A 184 2.71 -8.81 -7.14
N LEU A 185 1.71 -9.66 -7.39
CA LEU A 185 1.85 -10.82 -8.29
C LEU A 185 2.20 -10.45 -9.73
N LEU A 186 1.56 -9.41 -10.27
CA LEU A 186 1.88 -8.94 -11.62
C LEU A 186 3.30 -8.40 -11.68
N GLY A 187 3.74 -7.66 -10.66
CA GLY A 187 5.13 -7.20 -10.56
C GLY A 187 6.14 -8.34 -10.47
N LEU A 188 5.82 -9.40 -9.73
CA LEU A 188 6.65 -10.61 -9.64
C LEU A 188 6.72 -11.37 -10.97
N LEU A 189 5.60 -11.47 -11.69
CA LEU A 189 5.56 -12.07 -13.03
C LEU A 189 6.38 -11.24 -14.03
N ASP A 190 6.29 -9.92 -14.00
CA ASP A 190 7.10 -9.03 -14.83
C ASP A 190 8.59 -9.19 -14.53
N ALA A 191 8.97 -9.26 -13.25
CA ALA A 191 10.34 -9.51 -12.81
C ALA A 191 10.86 -10.89 -13.26
N ALA A 192 10.04 -11.94 -13.14
CA ALA A 192 10.36 -13.27 -13.64
C ALA A 192 10.58 -13.27 -15.17
N SER A 193 9.71 -12.56 -15.90
CA SER A 193 9.81 -12.39 -17.36
C SER A 193 11.13 -11.73 -17.78
N ALA A 194 11.53 -10.67 -17.06
CA ALA A 194 12.77 -9.93 -17.30
C ALA A 194 14.00 -10.82 -17.05
N LEU A 195 14.03 -11.51 -15.92
CA LEU A 195 15.10 -12.44 -15.56
C LEU A 195 15.32 -13.51 -16.63
N ILE A 196 14.26 -14.14 -17.11
CA ILE A 196 14.33 -15.15 -18.18
C ILE A 196 14.85 -14.55 -19.50
N SER A 197 14.50 -13.30 -19.78
CA SER A 197 14.90 -12.63 -21.03
C SER A 197 16.34 -12.12 -21.01
N GLY A 198 17.06 -12.23 -19.88
CA GLY A 198 18.46 -11.83 -19.74
C GLY A 198 18.68 -10.32 -19.66
N PHE A 199 17.67 -9.56 -19.20
CA PHE A 199 17.73 -8.12 -18.96
C PHE A 199 17.45 -7.79 -17.50
#